data_AF-X1UAU1-F1
#
_entry.id   AF-X1UAU1-F1
#
_cell.length_a   1.000
_cell.length_b   1.000
_cell.length_c   1.000
_cell.angle_alpha   90.00
_cell.angle_beta   90.00
_cell.angle_gamma   90.00
#
_symmetry.space_group_name_H-M   'P 1'
#
loop_
_entity.id
_entity.type
_entity.pdbx_description
1 polymer ?
#
loop_
_entity_poly.entity_id
_entity_poly.type
_entity_poly.pdbx_seq_one_letter_code
_entity_poly.pdbx_strand_id
1 'polypeptide(L)' 'REQGSRVDRHEGIGQGAIGRAAFKLLVTHPKLKKIPLILETPKEGDDGKPDPQNDIRNLKLLRRLES' A
#
# COMPACT_ATOMS: atom_id res chain seq x y z
N ARG A 1 -11.78 5.28 10.19
CA ARG A 1 -11.56 4.04 10.98
C ARG A 1 -10.60 4.36 12.12
N GLU A 2 -10.75 3.70 13.26
CA GLU A 2 -10.02 4.00 14.49
C GLU A 2 -8.61 3.37 14.47
N GLN A 3 -7.60 4.15 14.86
CA GLN A 3 -6.24 3.65 15.03
C GLN A 3 -6.13 2.89 16.37
N GLY A 4 -5.33 1.82 16.41
CA GLY A 4 -5.16 1.03 17.65
C GLY A 4 -6.26 -0.02 17.90
N SER A 5 -7.09 -0.31 16.90
CA SER A 5 -8.15 -1.34 16.97
C SER A 5 -7.63 -2.78 17.12
N ARG A 6 -6.32 -3.01 16.92
CA ARG A 6 -5.66 -4.33 16.94
C ARG A 6 -6.20 -5.32 15.90
N VAL A 7 -6.91 -4.83 14.89
CA VAL A 7 -7.44 -5.65 13.80
C VAL A 7 -6.46 -5.63 12.64
N ASP A 8 -6.15 -6.82 12.12
CA ASP A 8 -5.35 -6.97 10.90
C ASP A 8 -6.25 -6.83 9.66
N ARG A 9 -6.33 -5.60 9.15
CA ARG A 9 -7.13 -5.24 7.96
C ARG A 9 -6.29 -4.37 7.05
N HIS A 10 -5.73 -4.99 6.02
CA HIS A 10 -4.96 -4.27 5.01
C HIS A 10 -5.91 -3.52 4.07
N GLU A 11 -5.49 -2.34 3.64
CA GLU A 11 -6.22 -1.48 2.69
C GLU A 11 -5.27 -1.06 1.56
N GLY A 12 -5.84 -0.58 0.44
CA GLY A 12 -5.05 -0.01 -0.65
C GLY A 12 -4.16 1.16 -0.19
N ILE A 13 -3.09 1.43 -0.93
CA ILE A 13 -2.09 2.44 -0.53
C ILE A 13 -2.74 3.82 -0.44
N GLY A 14 -2.72 4.38 0.77
CA GLY A 14 -3.32 5.68 1.09
C GLY A 14 -4.85 5.69 1.20
N GLN A 15 -5.50 4.52 1.24
CA GLN A 15 -6.95 4.40 1.48
C GLN A 15 -7.26 4.15 2.97
N GLY A 16 -6.33 3.54 3.71
CA GLY A 16 -6.43 3.36 5.16
C GLY A 16 -5.84 4.52 5.99
N ALA A 17 -5.73 4.32 7.30
CA ALA A 17 -5.34 5.37 8.26
C ALA A 17 -3.84 5.76 8.24
N ILE A 18 -2.96 4.94 7.66
CA ILE A 18 -1.51 5.22 7.57
C ILE A 18 -1.23 6.40 6.60
N GLY A 19 -2.02 6.52 5.54
CA GLY A 19 -1.90 7.60 4.55
C GLY A 19 -0.66 7.52 3.65
N ARG A 20 -0.64 8.32 2.59
CA ARG A 20 0.40 8.30 1.54
C ARG A 20 1.77 8.81 2.00
N ALA A 21 1.79 9.74 2.95
CA ALA A 21 3.03 10.36 3.43
C ALA A 21 3.98 9.33 4.05
N ALA A 22 3.46 8.40 4.87
CA ALA A 22 4.25 7.34 5.46
C ALA A 22 4.84 6.39 4.39
N PHE A 23 4.06 6.02 3.37
CA PHE A 23 4.57 5.22 2.26
C PHE A 23 5.67 5.94 1.48
N LYS A 24 5.56 7.25 1.27
CA LYS A 24 6.63 8.04 0.66
C LYS A 24 7.93 7.94 1.46
N LEU A 25 7.85 8.05 2.80
CA LEU A 25 9.01 7.90 3.67
C LEU A 25 9.63 6.50 3.54
N LEU A 26 8.81 5.44 3.51
CA LEU A 26 9.28 4.05 3.41
C LEU A 26 9.99 3.78 2.08
N VAL A 27 9.36 4.10 0.95
CA VAL A 27 9.92 3.79 -0.38
C VAL A 27 11.15 4.64 -0.73
N THR A 28 11.30 5.82 -0.12
CA THR A 28 12.47 6.69 -0.33
C THR A 28 13.56 6.51 0.73
N HIS A 29 13.35 5.67 1.75
CA HIS A 29 14.27 5.58 2.87
C HIS A 29 15.64 4.99 2.45
N PRO A 30 16.77 5.68 2.68
CA PRO A 30 18.09 5.24 2.20
C PRO A 30 18.48 3.84 2.67
N LYS A 31 18.14 3.47 3.91
CA LYS A 31 18.45 2.14 4.47
C LYS A 31 17.59 1.02 3.89
N LEU A 32 16.45 1.33 3.26
CA LEU A 32 15.52 0.35 2.71
C LEU A 32 15.70 0.15 1.20
N LYS A 33 16.49 0.98 0.52
CA LYS A 33 16.64 1.01 -0.95
C LYS A 33 17.02 -0.35 -1.60
N LYS A 34 17.68 -1.23 -0.86
CA LYS A 34 18.12 -2.56 -1.35
C LYS A 34 17.27 -3.72 -0.81
N ILE A 35 16.24 -3.42 -0.03
CA ILE A 35 15.37 -4.43 0.59
C ILE A 35 14.11 -4.55 -0.26
N PRO A 36 13.75 -5.76 -0.73
CA PRO A 36 12.49 -5.96 -1.43
C PRO A 36 11.31 -5.70 -0.48
N LEU A 37 10.34 -4.91 -0.95
CA LEU A 37 9.10 -4.64 -0.22
C LEU A 37 7.95 -5.44 -0.87
N ILE A 38 7.19 -6.18 -0.06
CA ILE A 38 6.05 -6.98 -0.50
C ILE A 38 4.75 -6.21 -0.27
N LEU A 39 3.85 -6.22 -1.26
CA LEU A 39 2.57 -5.53 -1.20
C LEU A 39 1.43 -6.52 -0.91
N GLU A 40 1.05 -6.65 0.36
CA GLU A 40 -0.01 -7.55 0.83
C GLU A 40 -1.36 -6.84 0.99
N THR A 41 -1.75 -6.01 0.01
CA THR A 41 -3.07 -5.36 -0.01
C THR A 41 -4.15 -6.32 -0.55
N PRO A 42 -5.45 -6.07 -0.27
CA PRO A 42 -6.54 -6.78 -0.94
C PRO A 42 -6.38 -6.79 -2.47
N LYS A 43 -6.71 -7.91 -3.09
CA LYS A 43 -6.53 -8.14 -4.54
C LYS A 43 -7.86 -8.21 -5.28
N GLU A 44 -8.96 -8.31 -4.54
CA GLU A 44 -10.31 -8.48 -5.04
C GLU A 44 -10.95 -7.13 -5.37
N GLY A 45 -11.78 -7.10 -6.41
CA GLY A 45 -12.70 -6.00 -6.69
C GLY A 45 -13.96 -6.05 -5.81
N ASP A 46 -14.87 -5.12 -6.05
CA ASP A 46 -16.13 -5.01 -5.29
C ASP A 46 -17.04 -6.26 -5.46
N ASP A 47 -16.85 -7.03 -6.53
CA ASP A 47 -17.54 -8.29 -6.78
C ASP A 47 -16.88 -9.51 -6.09
N GLY A 48 -15.84 -9.27 -5.29
CA GLY A 48 -15.09 -10.29 -4.56
C GLY A 48 -14.17 -11.15 -5.44
N LYS A 49 -14.01 -10.82 -6.73
CA LYS A 49 -13.13 -11.55 -7.64
C LYS A 49 -11.77 -10.85 -7.76
N PRO A 50 -10.69 -11.58 -8.08
CA PRO A 50 -9.39 -10.96 -8.33
C PRO A 50 -9.49 -9.84 -9.39
N ASP A 51 -9.05 -8.64 -9.02
CA ASP A 51 -8.92 -7.48 -9.90
C ASP A 51 -7.45 -7.02 -9.95
N PRO A 52 -6.69 -7.41 -10.99
CA PRO A 52 -5.30 -6.98 -11.17
C PRO A 52 -5.12 -5.45 -11.19
N GLN A 53 -6.18 -4.68 -11.45
CA GLN A 53 -6.08 -3.23 -11.41
C GLN A 53 -5.75 -2.69 -10.02
N ASN A 54 -6.13 -3.37 -8.95
CA ASN A 54 -5.79 -2.95 -7.58
C ASN A 54 -4.27 -2.92 -7.37
N ASP A 55 -3.57 -3.97 -7.81
CA ASP A 55 -2.11 -4.02 -7.78
C ASP A 55 -1.48 -2.99 -8.69
N ILE A 56 -1.99 -2.85 -9.92
CA ILE A 56 -1.47 -1.87 -10.88
C ILE A 56 -1.59 -0.45 -10.31
N ARG A 57 -2.72 -0.09 -9.67
CA ARG A 57 -2.93 1.23 -9.05
C ARG A 57 -1.96 1.45 -7.89
N ASN A 58 -1.80 0.47 -7.00
CA ASN A 58 -0.88 0.57 -5.86
C ASN A 58 0.58 0.70 -6.32
N LEU A 59 1.01 -0.14 -7.27
CA LEU A 59 2.37 -0.09 -7.82
C LEU A 59 2.65 1.23 -8.55
N LYS A 60 1.71 1.71 -9.38
CA LYS A 60 1.83 3.02 -10.03
C LYS A 60 1.96 4.15 -9.02
N LEU A 61 1.20 4.11 -7.93
CA LEU A 61 1.28 5.13 -6.88
C LEU A 61 2.63 5.07 -6.17
N LEU A 62 3.09 3.90 -5.73
CA LEU A 62 4.37 3.76 -5.03
C LEU A 62 5.55 4.23 -5.88
N ARG A 63 5.59 3.87 -7.18
CA ARG A 63 6.61 4.33 -8.12
C ARG A 63 6.61 5.86 -8.30
N ARG A 64 5.45 6.51 -8.25
CA ARG A 64 5.33 7.98 -8.28
C ARG A 64 5.77 8.65 -6.96
N LEU A 65 5.76 7.92 -5.85
CA LEU A 65 6.21 8.46 -4.56
C LEU A 65 7.73 8.34 -4.38
N GLU A 66 8.36 7.40 -5.10
CA GLU A 66 9.80 7.18 -5.14
C GLU A 66 10.55 8.26 -5.96
N SER A 67 9.89 8.82 -6.99
CA SER A 67 10.36 9.96 -7.78
C SER A 67 10.21 11.30 -7.05
#